data_AF-A0A7C7E6N6-F1
#
_entry.id   AF-A0A7C7E6N6-F1
#
_cell.length_a   1.000
_cell.length_b   1.000
_cell.length_c   1.000
_cell.angle_alpha   90.00
_cell.angle_beta   90.00
_cell.angle_gamma   90.00
#
_symmetry.space_group_name_H-M   'P 1'
#
loop_
_entity.id
_entity.type
_entity.pdbx_description
1 polymer ?
#
loop_
_entity_poly.entity_id
_entity_poly.type
_entity_poly.pdbx_seq_one_letter_code
_entity_poly.pdbx_strand_id
1 'polypeptide(L)' 'MSDLTAGLKALTMGNIIMFIIASILIYLAISKEYEPMLLLPIGFGAIMANIPFSGAIGEHGPLTLLF' A
#
# COMPACT_ATOMS: atom_id res chain seq x y z
N MET A 1 -17.69 14.28 -1.10
CA MET A 1 -18.28 13.12 -0.37
C MET A 1 -18.50 11.91 -1.28
N SER A 2 -18.84 12.10 -2.56
CA SER A 2 -18.94 11.03 -3.58
C SER A 2 -17.62 10.27 -3.79
N ASP A 3 -16.49 10.96 -3.82
CA ASP A 3 -15.21 10.37 -4.27
C ASP A 3 -14.64 9.38 -3.26
N LEU A 4 -14.84 9.63 -1.96
CA LEU A 4 -14.49 8.68 -0.90
C LEU A 4 -15.31 7.38 -1.03
N THR A 5 -16.61 7.50 -1.31
CA THR A 5 -17.47 6.33 -1.52
C THR A 5 -17.12 5.57 -2.80
N ALA A 6 -16.66 6.26 -3.84
CA ALA A 6 -16.18 5.65 -5.07
C ALA A 6 -14.88 4.86 -4.84
N GLY A 7 -13.94 5.44 -4.07
CA GLY A 7 -12.71 4.75 -3.65
C GLY A 7 -12.98 3.49 -2.83
N LEU A 8 -13.92 3.56 -1.87
CA LEU A 8 -14.33 2.36 -1.11
C LEU A 8 -14.99 1.30 -1.98
N LYS A 9 -15.82 1.70 -2.95
CA LYS A 9 -16.45 0.76 -3.90
C LYS A 9 -15.45 0.11 -4.85
N ALA A 10 -14.33 0.78 -5.14
CA ALA A 10 -13.28 0.27 -6.00
C ALA A 10 -12.30 -0.68 -5.26
N LEU A 11 -12.40 -0.81 -3.93
CA LEU A 11 -11.61 -1.78 -3.18
C LEU A 11 -12.00 -3.20 -3.60
N THR A 12 -11.00 -3.95 -4.09
CA THR A 12 -11.16 -5.37 -4.35
C THR A 12 -10.76 -6.19 -3.13
N MET A 13 -11.19 -7.47 -3.10
CA MET A 13 -10.74 -8.40 -2.06
C MET A 13 -9.21 -8.55 -2.05
N GLY A 14 -8.57 -8.46 -3.22
CA GLY A 14 -7.10 -8.49 -3.35
C GLY A 14 -6.43 -7.32 -2.62
N ASN A 15 -6.98 -6.11 -2.71
CA ASN A 15 -6.41 -4.95 -2.01
C ASN A 15 -6.50 -5.11 -0.49
N ILE A 16 -7.59 -5.66 0.02
CA ILE A 16 -7.77 -5.93 1.45
C ILE A 16 -6.73 -6.94 1.94
N ILE A 17 -6.52 -8.03 1.20
CA ILE A 17 -5.50 -9.04 1.53
C ILE A 17 -4.11 -8.40 1.53
N MET A 18 -3.79 -7.58 0.53
CA MET A 18 -2.50 -6.90 0.45
C MET A 18 -2.29 -5.90 1.59
N PHE A 19 -3.33 -5.20 2.05
CA PHE A 19 -3.23 -4.34 3.23
C PHE A 19 -2.92 -5.12 4.50
N ILE A 20 -3.52 -6.31 4.67
CA ILE A 20 -3.21 -7.20 5.78
C ILE A 20 -1.74 -7.63 5.71
N ILE A 21 -1.28 -8.11 4.56
CA ILE A 21 0.12 -8.53 4.36
C ILE A 21 1.07 -7.37 4.64
N ALA A 22 0.83 -6.19 4.06
CA ALA A 22 1.67 -5.04 4.24
C ALA A 22 1.71 -4.56 5.71
N SER A 23 0.57 -4.61 6.40
CA SER A 23 0.49 -4.30 7.83
C SER A 23 1.29 -5.30 8.68
N ILE A 24 1.26 -6.59 8.33
CA ILE A 24 2.09 -7.62 8.97
C ILE A 24 3.58 -7.34 8.75
N LEU A 25 4.00 -6.98 7.53
CA LEU A 25 5.40 -6.66 7.23
C LEU A 25 5.87 -5.44 8.03
N ILE A 26 5.05 -4.39 8.11
CA ILE A 26 5.34 -3.21 8.94
C ILE A 26 5.40 -3.58 10.43
N TYR A 27 4.48 -4.41 10.90
CA TYR A 27 4.50 -4.89 12.28
C TYR A 27 5.78 -5.69 12.60
N LEU A 28 6.21 -6.56 11.70
CA LEU A 28 7.46 -7.30 11.85
C LEU A 28 8.68 -6.36 11.84
N ALA A 29 8.67 -5.34 10.98
CA ALA A 29 9.73 -4.34 10.92
C ALA A 29 9.86 -3.53 12.22
N ILE A 30 8.74 -3.12 12.81
CA ILE A 30 8.71 -2.24 14.00
C ILE A 30 8.81 -3.05 15.29
N SER A 31 7.93 -4.03 15.48
CA SER A 31 7.79 -4.75 16.76
C SER A 31 8.75 -5.93 16.90
N LYS A 32 9.24 -6.48 15.78
CA LYS A 32 10.21 -7.59 15.78
C LYS A 32 11.58 -7.19 15.28
N GLU A 33 11.76 -5.94 14.86
CA GLU A 33 13.03 -5.41 14.33
C GLU A 33 13.63 -6.29 13.22
N TYR A 34 12.79 -7.00 12.47
CA TYR A 34 13.24 -7.75 11.31
C TYR A 34 13.49 -6.77 10.18
N GLU A 35 14.74 -6.74 9.70
CA GLU A 35 15.23 -5.91 8.60
C GLU A 35 14.46 -4.58 8.43
N PRO A 36 14.42 -3.72 9.47
CA PRO A 36 13.49 -2.59 9.54
C PRO A 36 13.71 -1.62 8.38
N MET A 37 14.96 -1.48 7.94
CA MET A 37 15.33 -0.62 6.80
C MET A 37 14.75 -1.10 5.46
N LEU A 38 14.39 -2.39 5.33
CA LEU A 38 13.84 -2.97 4.12
C LEU A 38 12.34 -3.23 4.26
N LEU A 39 11.93 -3.92 5.32
CA LEU A 39 10.54 -4.35 5.51
C LEU A 39 9.58 -3.16 5.71
N LEU A 40 10.02 -2.08 6.36
CA LEU A 40 9.19 -0.90 6.57
C LEU A 40 8.91 -0.15 5.24
N PRO A 41 9.92 0.17 4.39
CA PRO A 41 9.65 0.71 3.05
C PRO A 41 8.84 -0.22 2.15
N ILE A 42 9.09 -1.53 2.19
CA ILE A 42 8.34 -2.51 1.38
C ILE A 42 6.87 -2.53 1.77
N GLY A 43 6.57 -2.62 3.07
CA GLY A 43 5.20 -2.60 3.57
C GLY A 43 4.49 -1.28 3.24
N PHE A 44 5.17 -0.15 3.41
CA PHE A 44 4.61 1.16 3.06
C PHE A 44 4.32 1.30 1.55
N GLY A 45 5.27 0.87 0.71
CA GLY A 45 5.09 0.84 -0.75
C GLY A 45 3.92 -0.06 -1.17
N ALA A 46 3.80 -1.24 -0.56
CA ALA A 46 2.69 -2.16 -0.82
C ALA A 46 1.33 -1.56 -0.46
N ILE A 47 1.22 -0.81 0.64
CA ILE A 47 -0.02 -0.08 0.98
C ILE A 47 -0.33 0.96 -0.09
N MET A 48 0.62 1.84 -0.41
CA MET A 48 0.42 2.89 -1.41
C MET A 48 0.02 2.34 -2.78
N ALA A 49 0.58 1.19 -3.15
CA ALA A 49 0.31 0.55 -4.43
C ALA A 49 -1.05 -0.16 -4.50
N ASN A 50 -1.66 -0.48 -3.35
CA ASN A 50 -2.93 -1.19 -3.30
C ASN A 50 -4.12 -0.27 -2.96
N ILE A 51 -3.90 1.04 -2.78
CA ILE A 51 -4.97 2.02 -2.63
C ILE A 51 -5.63 2.28 -4.00
N PRO A 52 -6.97 2.13 -4.13
CA PRO A 52 -7.67 2.47 -5.37
C PRO A 52 -7.54 3.96 -5.68
N PHE A 53 -7.31 4.28 -6.95
CA PHE A 53 -7.06 5.66 -7.40
C PHE A 53 -5.89 6.34 -6.65
N SER A 54 -4.93 5.55 -6.17
CA SER A 54 -3.73 6.08 -5.52
C SER A 54 -2.98 7.00 -6.47
N GLY A 55 -2.73 8.25 -6.05
CA GLY A 55 -1.85 9.16 -6.78
C GLY A 55 -0.40 8.66 -6.87
N ALA A 56 -0.05 7.61 -6.12
CA ALA A 56 1.25 6.96 -6.23
C ALA A 56 1.39 6.12 -7.52
N ILE A 57 0.27 5.71 -8.13
CA ILE A 57 0.21 4.87 -9.34
C ILE A 57 -0.56 5.61 -10.45
N GLY A 58 -0.05 5.59 -11.67
CA GLY A 58 -0.69 6.22 -12.84
C GLY A 58 0.34 6.83 -13.77
N GLU A 59 -0.12 7.53 -14.82
CA GLU A 59 0.73 8.12 -15.87
C GLU A 59 1.83 9.07 -15.32
N HIS A 60 1.56 9.70 -14.16
CA HIS A 60 2.53 10.54 -13.44
C HIS A 60 2.77 10.05 -11.99
N GLY A 61 2.41 8.81 -11.69
CA GLY A 61 2.55 8.25 -10.34
C GLY A 61 4.03 7.99 -10.02
N PRO A 62 4.56 8.46 -8.87
CA PRO A 62 5.96 8.25 -8.51
C PRO A 62 6.35 6.76 -8.47
N LEU A 63 5.46 5.85 -8.09
CA LEU A 63 5.77 4.42 -8.11
C LEU A 63 5.78 3.85 -9.53
N THR A 64 4.96 4.39 -10.44
CA THR A 64 4.97 3.98 -11.86
C THR A 64 6.18 4.53 -12.63
N LEU A 65 6.76 5.64 -12.17
CA LEU A 65 7.97 6.21 -12.78
C LEU A 65 9.25 5.54 -12.28
N LEU A 66 9.24 5.03 -11.04
CA LEU A 66 10.42 4.46 -10.37
C LEU A 66 10.54 2.94 -10.52
N PHE A 67 9.45 2.24 -10.86
CA PHE A 67 9.38 0.78 -11.03
C PHE A 67 8.77 0.41 -12.37
#